data_AF-A0A922T4Z6-F1
#
_entry.id   AF-A0A922T4Z6-F1
#
_cell.length_a   1.000
_cell.length_b   1.000
_cell.length_c   1.000
_cell.angle_alpha   90.00
_cell.angle_beta   90.00
_cell.angle_gamma   90.00
#
_symmetry.space_group_name_H-M   'P 1'
#
loop_
_entity.id
_entity.type
_entity.pdbx_description
1 polymer ?
#
loop_
_entity_poly.entity_id
_entity_poly.type
_entity_poly.pdbx_seq_one_letter_code
_entity_poly.pdbx_strand_id
1 'polypeptide(L)' 'MVKVPQLLLADEPTGALDIEAEQEVLQAIRACQTEAMIVLMATHSDEVAAQCDAIYHIEDLCLRQAK' A
#
# COMPACT_ATOMS: atom_id res chain seq x y z
N MET A 1 -10.84 20.26 -8.90
CA MET A 1 -9.38 20.12 -8.98
C MET A 1 -8.97 19.09 -7.93
N VAL A 2 -8.45 17.94 -8.35
CA VAL A 2 -7.98 16.90 -7.42
C VAL A 2 -6.67 17.40 -6.80
N LYS A 3 -6.56 17.33 -5.47
CA LYS A 3 -5.33 17.70 -4.76
C LYS A 3 -4.30 16.61 -4.99
N VAL A 4 -3.03 16.99 -5.10
CA VAL A 4 -1.91 16.04 -5.08
C VAL A 4 -1.47 15.95 -3.61
N PRO A 5 -1.85 14.88 -2.87
CA PRO A 5 -1.46 14.74 -1.48
C PRO A 5 0.01 14.34 -1.37
N GLN A 6 0.64 14.69 -0.25
CA GLN A 6 1.97 14.17 0.10
C GLN A 6 1.91 12.77 0.72
N LEU A 7 0.74 12.35 1.20
CA LEU A 7 0.51 11.06 1.84
C LEU A 7 -0.83 10.49 1.40
N LEU A 8 -0.81 9.28 0.85
CA LEU A 8 -1.98 8.44 0.60
C LEU A 8 -2.02 7.35 1.67
N LEU A 9 -3.12 7.28 2.42
CA LEU A 9 -3.41 6.20 3.36
C LEU A 9 -4.41 5.23 2.70
N ALA A 10 -4.08 3.95 2.68
CA ALA A 10 -4.93 2.90 2.14
C ALA A 10 -5.07 1.75 3.14
N ASP A 11 -6.29 1.48 3.59
CA ASP A 11 -6.58 0.37 4.50
C ASP A 11 -7.22 -0.77 3.69
N GLU A 12 -6.50 -1.89 3.56
CA GLU A 12 -6.92 -3.06 2.80
C GLU A 12 -7.47 -2.75 1.39
N PRO A 13 -6.72 -2.06 0.51
CA PRO A 13 -7.25 -1.53 -0.75
C PRO A 13 -7.68 -2.59 -1.76
N THR A 14 -7.32 -3.86 -1.56
CA THR A 14 -7.58 -4.96 -2.50
C THR A 14 -8.36 -6.14 -1.88
N GLY A 15 -8.75 -6.06 -0.61
CA GLY A 15 -9.28 -7.21 0.15
C GLY A 15 -10.59 -7.85 -0.34
N ALA A 16 -11.25 -7.28 -1.35
CA ALA A 16 -12.45 -7.81 -1.99
C ALA A 16 -12.28 -8.12 -3.49
N LEU A 17 -11.05 -8.04 -3.99
CA LEU A 17 -10.72 -8.21 -5.40
C LEU A 17 -10.13 -9.60 -5.64
N ASP A 18 -10.24 -10.08 -6.88
CA ASP A 18 -9.45 -11.21 -7.34
C ASP A 18 -7.99 -10.79 -7.61
N ILE A 19 -7.12 -11.76 -7.86
CA ILE A 19 -5.67 -11.54 -8.05
C ILE A 19 -5.38 -10.59 -9.21
N GLU A 20 -6.18 -10.65 -10.29
CA GLU A 20 -5.97 -9.81 -11.47
C GLU A 20 -6.34 -8.35 -11.16
N ALA A 21 -7.52 -8.14 -10.58
CA ALA A 21 -7.99 -6.81 -10.17
C ALA A 21 -7.14 -6.21 -9.05
N GLU A 22 -6.60 -7.02 -8.13
CA GLU A 22 -5.64 -6.59 -7.12
C GLU A 22 -4.39 -5.97 -7.77
N GLN A 23 -3.80 -6.65 -8.74
CA GLN A 23 -2.63 -6.13 -9.45
C GLN A 23 -2.93 -4.83 -10.19
N GLU A 24 -4.10 -4.72 -10.82
CA GLU A 24 -4.53 -3.49 -11.49
C GLU A 24 -4.64 -2.30 -10.52
N VAL A 25 -5.23 -2.52 -9.34
CA VAL A 25 -5.36 -1.49 -8.31
C VAL A 25 -3.99 -1.05 -7.78
N LEU A 26 -3.10 -2.00 -7.48
CA LEU A 26 -1.74 -1.67 -7.01
C LEU A 26 -0.93 -0.92 -8.06
N GLN A 27 -1.08 -1.27 -9.35
CA GLN A 27 -0.48 -0.54 -10.45
C GLN A 27 -1.06 0.87 -10.57
N ALA A 28 -2.37 1.04 -10.42
CA ALA A 28 -3.01 2.35 -10.43
C ALA A 28 -2.50 3.25 -9.29
N ILE A 29 -2.37 2.70 -8.07
CA ILE A 29 -1.82 3.41 -6.91
C ILE A 29 -0.38 3.87 -7.19
N ARG A 30 0.46 2.99 -7.77
CA ARG A 30 1.83 3.33 -8.19
C ARG A 30 1.86 4.41 -9.27
N ALA A 31 0.99 4.34 -10.25
CA ALA A 31 0.91 5.32 -11.32
C ALA A 31 0.46 6.71 -10.82
N CYS A 32 -0.34 6.76 -9.75
CA CYS A 32 -0.70 8.00 -9.08
C CYS A 32 0.41 8.56 -8.17
N GLN A 33 1.42 7.76 -7.83
CA GLN A 33 2.53 8.20 -7.00
C GLN A 33 3.41 9.20 -7.75
N THR A 34 3.73 10.29 -7.07
CA THR A 34 4.76 11.25 -7.48
C THR A 34 5.98 11.10 -6.57
N GLU A 35 7.14 11.60 -6.97
CA GLU A 35 8.36 11.55 -6.15
C GLU A 35 8.19 12.18 -4.75
N ALA A 36 7.24 13.11 -4.59
CA ALA A 36 6.95 13.77 -3.32
C ALA A 36 5.81 13.11 -2.51
N MET A 37 5.29 11.97 -2.96
CA MET A 37 4.15 11.27 -2.35
C MET A 37 4.56 9.96 -1.69
N ILE A 38 4.19 9.80 -0.43
CA ILE A 38 4.28 8.55 0.30
C ILE A 38 2.94 7.81 0.19
N VAL A 39 2.98 6.52 -0.08
CA VAL A 39 1.83 5.64 0.04
C VAL A 39 2.05 4.74 1.26
N LEU A 40 1.17 4.87 2.26
CA LEU A 40 1.14 3.98 3.41
C LEU A 40 -0.09 3.09 3.30
N MET A 41 0.14 1.78 3.26
CA MET A 41 -0.89 0.78 3.10
C MET A 41 -0.88 -0.18 4.29
N ALA A 42 -2.07 -0.51 4.80
CA ALA A 42 -2.27 -1.63 5.70
C ALA A 42 -2.84 -2.80 4.91
N THR A 43 -2.26 -3.99 5.08
CA THR A 43 -2.76 -5.23 4.47
C THR A 43 -2.39 -6.45 5.30
N HIS A 44 -3.22 -7.49 5.24
CA HIS A 44 -2.91 -8.83 5.73
C HIS A 44 -2.32 -9.76 4.65
N SER A 45 -2.15 -9.29 3.40
CA SER A 45 -1.58 -10.06 2.30
C SER A 45 -0.07 -9.85 2.18
N ASP A 46 0.70 -10.92 2.36
CA ASP A 46 2.15 -10.92 2.13
C ASP A 46 2.50 -10.62 0.66
N GLU A 47 1.66 -11.05 -0.29
CA GLU A 47 1.86 -10.83 -1.72
C GLU A 47 1.70 -9.35 -2.09
N VAL A 48 0.75 -8.65 -1.48
CA VAL A 48 0.59 -7.19 -1.62
C VAL A 48 1.76 -6.48 -0.96
N ALA A 49 2.09 -6.84 0.29
CA ALA A 49 3.17 -6.22 1.04
C ALA A 49 4.53 -6.36 0.34
N ALA A 50 4.81 -7.51 -0.29
CA ALA A 50 6.05 -7.77 -1.01
C ALA A 50 6.32 -6.78 -2.14
N GLN A 51 5.27 -6.19 -2.71
CA GLN A 51 5.38 -5.20 -3.76
C GLN A 51 5.91 -3.86 -3.22
N CYS A 52 5.64 -3.52 -1.95
CA CYS A 52 6.02 -2.24 -1.35
C CYS A 52 7.54 -2.05 -1.21
N ASP A 53 7.94 -0.77 -1.16
CA ASP A 53 9.34 -0.35 -1.00
C ASP A 53 9.89 -0.68 0.40
N ALA A 54 9.05 -0.57 1.43
CA ALA A 54 9.36 -0.91 2.82
C ALA A 54 8.18 -1.68 3.44
N ILE A 55 8.49 -2.57 4.39
CA ILE A 55 7.47 -3.40 5.07
C ILE A 55 7.67 -3.29 6.58
N TYR A 56 6.57 -3.06 7.28
CA TYR A 56 6.53 -3.06 8.74
C TYR A 56 5.46 -4.03 9.23
N HIS A 57 5.79 -4.81 10.26
CA HIS A 57 4.85 -5.69 10.94
C HIS A 57 4.42 -5.04 12.26
N ILE A 58 3.14 -5.17 12.60
CA ILE A 58 2.59 -4.74 13.89
C ILE A 58 2.17 -6.00 14.65
N GLU A 59 2.82 -6.25 15.79
CA GLU A 59 2.50 -7.35 16.69
C GLU A 59 2.51 -6.81 18.13
N ASP A 60 1.50 -7.13 18.94
CA ASP A 60 1.38 -6.65 20.33
C ASP A 60 1.59 -5.13 20.48
N LEU A 61 0.96 -4.36 19.58
CA LEU A 61 1.10 -2.89 19.48
C LEU A 61 2.53 -2.40 19.22
N CYS A 62 3.45 -3.29 18.84
CA CYS A 62 4.84 -2.98 18.51
C CYS A 62 5.04 -3.04 16.99
N LEU A 63 5.44 -1.91 16.40
CA LEU A 63 5.81 -1.82 14.99
C LEU A 63 7.29 -2.22 14.82
N ARG A 64 7.58 -3.14 13.90
CA ARG A 64 8.94 -3.59 13.56
C ARG A 64 9.13 -3.58 12.06
N GLN A 65 10.29 -3.11 11.60
CA GLN A 65 10.62 -3.15 10.18
C GLN A 65 11.04 -4.57 9.78
N ALA A 66 10.43 -5.09 8.72
CA ALA A 66 10.73 -6.40 8.15
C ALA A 66 11.57 -6.29 6.86
N LYS A 67 11.39 -5.20 6.10
CA LYS A 67 12.09 -4.90 4.84
C LYS A 67 12.32 -3.39 4.70
#